data_AF-A0AA95HU73-F1
#
_entry.id   AF-A0AA95HU73-F1
#
_cell.length_a   1.000
_cell.length_b   1.000
_cell.length_c   1.000
_cell.angle_alpha   90.00
_cell.angle_beta   90.00
_cell.angle_gamma   90.00
#
_symmetry.space_group_name_H-M   'P 1'
#
loop_
_entity.id
_entity.type
_entity.pdbx_description
1 polymer ?
#
loop_
_entity_poly.entity_id
_entity_poly.type
_entity_poly.pdbx_seq_one_letter_code
_entity_poly.pdbx_strand_id
1 'polypeptide(L)'
;MPKTAKKGFTYFRFETDHFYDPKVKRLKNKFGMEGWGVFHFIVNEIYRVEGCYMVMDADGLFDISDYSRMDEKKVSDIIDYCAELGLFNKELWQDKQILTSEEIQELYVGICKAIHRKPGIPESILLLETEPSPESATIPHATCEQQDTPAHECGSPASLPEDGKEIRQAVTRIRTLFAAEKELREEADKTRENKPYKIKENKISSPTPPAQASGEGEKDEDRDSLSGKLKYLGVDEYYTGWIYRLSACYPEFPVGKAIEDILQSDFHLTKGNYLYPLVENYIAKYNAEYGEADRQRRQEETMRNRRKTLELLGVAVRDQQEILQLASVAPMVLDTALKETWGNKRIKSPTRFILSRMRQAVSA
;
A
#
# COMPACT_ATOMS: atom_id res chain seq x y z
N MET A 1 21.91 -15.05 37.39
CA MET A 1 22.86 -14.82 36.28
C MET A 1 22.72 -13.37 35.82
N PRO A 2 23.82 -12.63 35.60
CA PRO A 2 23.73 -11.30 35.03
C PRO A 2 23.09 -11.41 33.64
N LYS A 3 22.01 -10.65 33.40
CA LYS A 3 21.37 -10.57 32.08
C LYS A 3 22.38 -9.96 31.13
N THR A 4 22.84 -10.72 30.14
CA THR A 4 23.58 -10.16 29.01
C THR A 4 22.70 -9.07 28.39
N ALA A 5 23.25 -7.88 28.22
CA ALA A 5 22.52 -6.80 27.57
C ALA A 5 22.16 -7.25 26.14
N LYS A 6 20.89 -7.10 25.74
CA LYS A 6 20.46 -7.43 24.38
C LYS A 6 21.27 -6.56 23.39
N LYS A 7 21.87 -7.19 22.38
CA LYS A 7 22.65 -6.51 21.34
C LYS A 7 21.75 -5.73 20.37
N GLY A 8 20.66 -6.34 19.92
CA GLY A 8 19.65 -5.67 19.12
C GLY A 8 18.69 -4.79 19.92
N PHE A 9 17.62 -4.35 19.23
CA PHE A 9 16.64 -3.40 19.70
C PHE A 9 15.23 -3.98 19.61
N THR A 10 14.34 -3.55 20.51
CA THR A 10 12.91 -3.87 20.43
C THR A 10 12.15 -2.99 19.44
N TYR A 11 12.74 -1.86 19.06
CA TYR A 11 12.23 -0.91 18.08
C TYR A 11 13.40 -0.17 17.45
N PHE A 12 13.26 0.26 16.20
CA PHE A 12 14.20 1.15 15.53
C PHE A 12 13.42 2.16 14.67
N ARG A 13 14.05 3.31 14.35
CA ARG A 13 13.46 4.28 13.44
C ARG A 13 13.55 3.73 12.02
N PHE A 14 12.42 3.70 11.33
CA PHE A 14 12.34 3.34 9.92
C PHE A 14 11.86 4.54 9.12
N GLU A 15 12.56 4.86 8.02
CA GLU A 15 12.31 6.07 7.25
C GLU A 15 11.07 5.94 6.36
N THR A 16 10.18 6.94 6.38
CA THR A 16 8.91 6.89 5.64
C THR A 16 9.07 7.04 4.13
N ASP A 17 10.19 7.59 3.69
CA ASP A 17 10.53 7.83 2.28
C ASP A 17 11.29 6.66 1.64
N HIS A 18 11.52 5.54 2.36
CA HIS A 18 12.23 4.38 1.81
C HIS A 18 11.58 3.83 0.52
N PHE A 19 10.27 4.02 0.30
CA PHE A 19 9.60 3.60 -0.93
C PHE A 19 10.03 4.43 -2.15
N TYR A 20 10.65 5.59 -1.93
CA TYR A 20 11.20 6.46 -2.96
C TYR A 20 12.65 6.13 -3.32
N ASP A 21 13.35 5.36 -2.49
CA ASP A 21 14.72 4.89 -2.77
C ASP A 21 14.77 4.15 -4.13
N PRO A 22 15.62 4.58 -5.07
CA PRO A 22 15.84 3.89 -6.33
C PRO A 22 16.18 2.40 -6.20
N LYS A 23 16.94 1.98 -5.18
CA LYS A 23 17.28 0.58 -4.90
C LYS A 23 16.00 -0.20 -4.57
N VAL A 24 15.19 0.31 -3.64
CA VAL A 24 13.90 -0.29 -3.24
C VAL A 24 12.92 -0.36 -4.41
N LYS A 25 12.85 0.69 -5.25
CA LYS A 25 12.01 0.68 -6.46
C LYS A 25 12.43 -0.42 -7.44
N ARG A 26 13.75 -0.62 -7.65
CA ARG A 26 14.26 -1.69 -8.50
C ARG A 26 13.95 -3.08 -7.94
N LEU A 27 14.11 -3.28 -6.63
CA LEU A 27 13.72 -4.50 -5.93
C LEU A 27 12.24 -4.82 -6.15
N LYS A 28 11.37 -3.84 -5.93
CA LYS A 28 9.91 -3.98 -6.15
C LYS A 28 9.55 -4.26 -7.60
N ASN A 29 10.27 -3.67 -8.56
CA ASN A 29 10.02 -3.93 -9.97
C ASN A 29 10.36 -5.37 -10.38
N LYS A 30 11.39 -5.99 -9.76
CA LYS A 30 11.80 -7.36 -10.10
C LYS A 30 11.03 -8.43 -9.32
N PHE A 31 10.81 -8.23 -8.01
CA PHE A 31 10.25 -9.22 -7.10
C PHE A 31 8.94 -8.80 -6.42
N GLY A 32 8.33 -7.70 -6.87
CA GLY A 32 7.08 -7.20 -6.29
C GLY A 32 7.21 -6.78 -4.83
N MET A 33 6.08 -6.79 -4.13
CA MET A 33 6.05 -6.50 -2.69
C MET A 33 6.63 -7.63 -1.84
N GLU A 34 6.72 -8.85 -2.38
CA GLU A 34 7.34 -10.00 -1.71
C GLU A 34 8.84 -9.76 -1.50
N GLY A 35 9.56 -9.34 -2.55
CA GLY A 35 10.98 -9.01 -2.43
C GLY A 35 11.25 -7.89 -1.44
N TRP A 36 10.39 -6.86 -1.43
CA TRP A 36 10.47 -5.81 -0.41
C TRP A 36 10.19 -6.34 1.01
N GLY A 37 9.19 -7.21 1.16
CA GLY A 37 8.84 -7.83 2.44
C GLY A 37 9.97 -8.66 3.02
N VAL A 38 10.63 -9.48 2.20
CA VAL A 38 11.82 -10.27 2.58
C VAL A 38 12.97 -9.35 2.98
N PHE A 39 13.30 -8.34 2.17
CA PHE A 39 14.34 -7.38 2.52
C PHE A 39 14.06 -6.68 3.86
N HIS A 40 12.84 -6.17 4.04
CA HIS A 40 12.45 -5.47 5.26
C HIS A 40 12.44 -6.40 6.48
N PHE A 41 12.03 -7.66 6.31
CA PHE A 41 12.10 -8.67 7.37
C PHE A 41 13.53 -8.92 7.81
N ILE A 42 14.46 -9.09 6.86
CA ILE A 42 15.89 -9.27 7.16
C ILE A 42 16.45 -8.06 7.91
N VAL A 43 16.15 -6.84 7.45
CA VAL A 43 16.58 -5.61 8.15
C VAL A 43 16.01 -5.54 9.57
N ASN A 44 14.76 -5.96 9.77
CA ASN A 44 14.17 -6.07 11.10
C ASN A 44 14.95 -7.05 11.98
N GLU A 45 15.26 -8.24 11.47
CA GLU A 45 16.02 -9.27 12.19
C GLU A 45 17.44 -8.83 12.54
N ILE A 46 18.12 -8.17 11.59
CA ILE A 46 19.41 -7.53 11.82
C ILE A 46 19.34 -6.62 13.05
N TYR A 47 18.38 -5.69 13.09
CA TYR A 47 18.25 -4.76 14.21
C TYR A 47 17.75 -5.43 15.50
N ARG A 48 16.95 -6.49 15.41
CA ARG A 48 16.37 -7.20 16.56
C ARG A 48 17.39 -8.04 17.32
N VAL A 49 18.30 -8.72 16.60
CA VAL A 49 19.21 -9.72 17.17
C VAL A 49 20.58 -9.13 17.49
N GLU A 50 21.38 -8.82 16.46
CA GLU A 50 22.77 -8.34 16.60
C GLU A 50 22.88 -6.81 16.54
N GLY A 51 21.88 -6.15 15.96
CA GLY A 51 21.78 -4.71 15.81
C GLY A 51 22.41 -4.16 14.53
N CYS A 52 23.37 -4.85 13.91
CA CYS A 52 24.14 -4.29 12.79
C CYS A 52 24.45 -5.27 11.65
N TYR A 53 24.24 -6.57 11.83
CA TYR A 53 24.37 -7.57 10.77
C TYR A 53 23.51 -8.79 11.08
N MET A 54 23.38 -9.69 10.12
CA MET A 54 22.81 -11.03 10.30
C MET A 54 23.71 -12.04 9.60
N VAL A 55 23.98 -13.16 10.25
CA VAL A 55 24.56 -14.34 9.59
C VAL A 55 23.41 -15.08 8.93
N MET A 56 23.56 -15.36 7.65
CA MET A 56 22.58 -16.07 6.84
C MET A 56 23.13 -17.45 6.51
N ASP A 57 23.05 -18.35 7.48
CA ASP A 57 23.34 -19.75 7.29
C ASP A 57 22.12 -20.50 6.72
N ALA A 58 22.24 -21.82 6.55
CA ALA A 58 21.15 -22.65 6.02
C ALA A 58 19.89 -22.57 6.89
N ASP A 59 20.05 -22.46 8.21
CA ASP A 59 18.93 -22.34 9.15
C ASP A 59 18.26 -20.97 9.01
N GLY A 60 19.03 -19.89 8.89
CA GLY A 60 18.50 -18.55 8.64
C GLY A 60 17.73 -18.43 7.32
N LEU A 61 18.22 -19.08 6.25
CA LEU A 61 17.53 -19.13 4.97
C LEU A 61 16.22 -19.93 5.06
N PHE A 62 16.24 -21.07 5.75
CA PHE A 62 15.06 -21.89 6.03
C PHE A 62 14.01 -21.12 6.85
N ASP A 63 14.43 -20.41 7.90
CA ASP A 63 13.54 -19.63 8.77
C ASP A 63 12.82 -18.52 7.99
N ILE A 64 13.53 -17.82 7.10
CA ILE A 64 12.93 -16.78 6.26
C ILE A 64 11.99 -17.40 5.24
N SER A 65 12.38 -18.53 4.64
CA SER A 65 11.55 -19.32 3.72
C SER A 65 10.23 -19.74 4.36
N ASP A 66 10.26 -20.37 5.55
CA ASP A 66 9.04 -20.79 6.27
C ASP A 66 8.17 -19.60 6.68
N TYR A 67 8.79 -18.52 7.19
CA TYR A 67 8.05 -17.33 7.60
C TYR A 67 7.36 -16.62 6.42
N SER A 68 8.07 -16.48 5.29
CA SER A 68 7.57 -15.80 4.10
C SER A 68 6.68 -16.67 3.22
N ARG A 69 6.65 -17.99 3.47
CA ARG A 69 6.00 -19.00 2.60
C ARG A 69 6.53 -18.96 1.17
N MET A 70 7.85 -18.77 1.05
CA MET A 70 8.57 -18.71 -0.22
C MET A 70 9.63 -19.79 -0.25
N ASP A 71 9.88 -20.39 -1.40
CA ASP A 71 10.97 -21.34 -1.58
C ASP A 71 12.33 -20.68 -1.29
N GLU A 72 13.22 -21.41 -0.60
CA GLU A 72 14.57 -20.93 -0.22
C GLU A 72 15.36 -20.39 -1.41
N LYS A 73 15.16 -20.98 -2.59
CA LYS A 73 15.77 -20.50 -3.84
C LYS A 73 15.29 -19.09 -4.19
N LYS A 74 13.98 -18.83 -4.15
CA LYS A 74 13.43 -17.48 -4.39
C LYS A 74 13.91 -16.49 -3.34
N VAL A 75 14.01 -16.89 -2.07
CA VAL A 75 14.59 -16.05 -1.00
C VAL A 75 16.06 -15.72 -1.31
N SER A 76 16.86 -16.70 -1.71
CA SER A 76 18.25 -16.51 -2.12
C SER A 76 18.35 -15.54 -3.31
N ASP A 77 17.54 -15.73 -4.36
CA ASP A 77 17.51 -14.86 -5.54
C ASP A 77 17.17 -13.39 -5.18
N ILE A 78 16.32 -13.19 -4.16
CA ILE A 78 15.98 -11.86 -3.63
C ILE A 78 17.18 -11.26 -2.89
N ILE A 79 17.85 -12.03 -2.02
CA ILE A 79 19.02 -11.57 -1.27
C ILE A 79 20.17 -11.22 -2.22
N ASP A 80 20.43 -12.07 -3.21
CA ASP A 80 21.42 -11.83 -4.27
C ASP A 80 21.14 -10.51 -5.00
N TYR A 81 19.88 -10.25 -5.34
CA TYR A 81 19.51 -8.99 -5.98
C TYR A 81 19.60 -7.79 -5.05
N CYS A 82 19.32 -7.95 -3.75
CA CYS A 82 19.56 -6.90 -2.76
C CYS A 82 21.05 -6.57 -2.66
N ALA A 83 21.93 -7.57 -2.72
CA ALA A 83 23.38 -7.38 -2.77
C ALA A 83 23.83 -6.68 -4.07
N GLU A 84 23.26 -7.03 -5.24
CA GLU A 84 23.52 -6.34 -6.51
C GLU A 84 23.11 -4.86 -6.50
N LEU A 85 22.02 -4.53 -5.80
CA LEU A 85 21.53 -3.16 -5.65
C LEU A 85 22.31 -2.36 -4.59
N GLY A 86 23.20 -3.01 -3.82
CA GLY A 86 23.88 -2.39 -2.70
C GLY A 86 22.96 -2.08 -1.52
N LEU A 87 21.86 -2.83 -1.37
CA LEU A 87 21.06 -2.87 -0.14
C LEU A 87 21.74 -3.74 0.94
N PHE A 88 22.54 -4.71 0.50
CA PHE A 88 23.52 -5.42 1.31
C PHE A 88 24.89 -5.35 0.64
N ASN A 89 25.95 -5.45 1.43
CA ASN A 89 27.30 -5.55 0.92
C ASN A 89 27.50 -6.89 0.22
N LYS A 90 27.85 -6.82 -1.06
CA LYS A 90 27.96 -8.01 -1.92
C LYS A 90 29.08 -8.96 -1.51
N GLU A 91 30.24 -8.44 -1.14
CA GLU A 91 31.40 -9.26 -0.77
C GLU A 91 31.13 -10.02 0.55
N LEU A 92 30.58 -9.34 1.55
CA LEU A 92 30.23 -9.98 2.82
C LEU A 92 29.13 -11.04 2.66
N TRP A 93 28.16 -10.80 1.77
CA TRP A 93 27.14 -11.80 1.46
C TRP A 93 27.78 -13.02 0.78
N GLN A 94 28.56 -12.82 -0.29
CA GLN A 94 29.11 -13.91 -1.08
C GLN A 94 30.18 -14.71 -0.33
N ASP A 95 31.09 -14.04 0.38
CA ASP A 95 32.26 -14.68 0.98
C ASP A 95 32.01 -15.20 2.39
N LYS A 96 31.13 -14.54 3.14
CA LYS A 96 30.92 -14.80 4.58
C LYS A 96 29.48 -15.17 4.93
N GLN A 97 28.55 -15.09 3.97
CA GLN A 97 27.12 -15.25 4.22
C GLN A 97 26.62 -14.27 5.29
N ILE A 98 27.12 -13.03 5.26
CA ILE A 98 26.76 -11.96 6.21
C ILE A 98 25.98 -10.87 5.47
N LEU A 99 24.80 -10.55 6.00
CA LEU A 99 23.98 -9.45 5.53
C LEU A 99 24.17 -8.21 6.41
N THR A 100 24.69 -7.15 5.81
CA THR A 100 24.87 -5.81 6.37
C THR A 100 25.07 -4.82 5.23
N SER A 101 24.92 -3.53 5.47
CA SER A 101 25.33 -2.46 4.56
C SER A 101 25.96 -1.31 5.36
N GLU A 102 26.54 -0.33 4.67
CA GLU A 102 27.02 0.90 5.30
C GLU A 102 25.87 1.62 6.01
N GLU A 103 24.75 1.82 5.32
CA GLU A 103 23.56 2.50 5.85
C GLU A 103 22.99 1.77 7.08
N ILE A 104 23.03 0.42 7.08
CA ILE A 104 22.60 -0.38 8.22
C ILE A 104 23.47 -0.10 9.45
N GLN A 105 24.80 -0.07 9.26
CA GLN A 105 25.78 0.17 10.31
C GLN A 105 25.73 1.62 10.82
N GLU A 106 25.56 2.60 9.93
CA GLU A 106 25.38 4.01 10.29
C GLU A 106 24.17 4.20 11.21
N LEU A 107 23.02 3.62 10.84
CA LEU A 107 21.81 3.71 11.65
C LEU A 107 22.00 3.01 13.00
N TYR A 108 22.63 1.83 13.03
CA TYR A 108 22.97 1.15 14.29
C TYR A 108 23.83 2.03 15.21
N VAL A 109 24.88 2.65 14.68
CA VAL A 109 25.76 3.57 15.41
C VAL A 109 24.98 4.78 15.90
N GLY A 110 24.11 5.35 15.06
CA GLY A 110 23.23 6.46 15.41
C GLY A 110 22.30 6.14 16.58
N ILE A 111 21.64 4.98 16.54
CA ILE A 111 20.78 4.51 17.65
C ILE A 111 21.61 4.30 18.91
N CYS A 112 22.77 3.63 18.81
CA CYS A 112 23.67 3.41 19.94
C CYS A 112 24.09 4.73 20.61
N LYS A 113 24.46 5.74 19.82
CA LYS A 113 24.79 7.09 20.32
C LYS A 113 23.60 7.73 21.04
N ALA A 114 22.39 7.65 20.46
CA ALA A 114 21.17 8.23 21.05
C ALA A 114 20.76 7.60 22.39
N ILE A 115 21.07 6.31 22.60
CA ILE A 115 20.77 5.60 23.86
C ILE A 115 21.98 5.47 24.80
N HIS A 116 23.08 6.18 24.51
CA HIS A 116 24.33 6.13 25.27
C HIS A 116 24.94 4.72 25.40
N ARG A 117 24.82 3.90 24.36
CA ARG A 117 25.44 2.57 24.25
C ARG A 117 26.67 2.64 23.35
N LYS A 118 27.76 1.98 23.72
CA LYS A 118 28.92 1.82 22.84
C LYS A 118 28.54 0.88 21.67
N PRO A 119 28.67 1.30 20.40
CA PRO A 119 28.43 0.40 19.27
C PRO A 119 29.51 -0.69 19.24
N GLY A 120 29.10 -1.93 18.99
CA GLY A 120 29.99 -3.08 18.87
C GLY A 120 29.83 -3.75 17.51
N ILE A 121 30.50 -3.21 16.49
CA ILE A 121 30.58 -3.82 15.16
C ILE A 121 31.92 -4.57 15.06
N PRO A 122 31.94 -5.88 14.72
CA PRO A 122 33.17 -6.61 14.49
C PRO A 122 33.99 -6.01 13.33
N GLU A 123 35.31 -5.89 13.52
CA GLU A 123 36.23 -5.30 12.53
C GLU A 123 36.23 -6.06 11.19
N SER A 124 35.97 -7.37 11.22
CA SER A 124 35.90 -8.22 10.02
C SER A 124 34.71 -7.93 9.10
N ILE A 125 33.74 -7.14 9.56
CA ILE A 125 32.53 -6.76 8.80
C ILE A 125 32.29 -5.24 8.80
N LEU A 126 33.20 -4.45 9.37
CA LEU A 126 33.06 -3.00 9.46
C LEU A 126 33.15 -2.38 8.06
N LEU A 127 32.12 -1.62 7.68
CA LEU A 127 32.04 -0.92 6.40
C LEU A 127 32.21 0.60 6.55
N LEU A 128 32.09 1.12 7.77
CA LEU A 128 32.23 2.55 8.04
C LEU A 128 33.70 2.95 7.99
N GLU A 129 34.01 4.02 7.25
CA GLU A 129 35.35 4.60 7.25
C GLU A 129 35.71 5.08 8.66
N THR A 130 36.89 4.67 9.14
CA THR A 130 37.41 5.18 10.40
C THR A 130 37.98 6.57 10.13
N GLU A 131 37.24 7.61 10.49
CA GLU A 131 37.80 8.96 10.58
C GLU A 131 39.09 8.89 11.43
N PRO A 132 40.25 9.32 10.92
CA PRO A 132 41.48 9.28 11.68
C PRO A 132 41.34 10.25 12.87
N SER A 133 41.22 9.67 14.07
CA SER A 133 41.23 10.40 15.33
C SER A 133 42.53 11.20 15.46
N PRO A 134 42.50 12.54 15.60
CA PRO A 134 43.70 13.34 15.73
C PRO A 134 44.16 13.31 17.20
N GLU A 135 44.81 12.22 17.62
CA GLU A 135 45.52 12.19 18.90
C GLU A 135 46.73 11.26 18.85
N SER A 136 47.84 11.78 18.31
CA SER A 136 49.19 11.63 18.90
C SER A 136 50.18 12.47 18.10
N ALA A 137 50.77 13.46 18.76
CA ALA A 137 51.65 14.48 18.19
C ALA A 137 53.03 13.93 17.78
N THR A 138 53.66 14.53 16.77
CA THR A 138 55.04 15.04 16.90
C THR A 138 55.35 16.12 15.85
N ILE A 139 55.77 17.29 16.32
CA ILE A 139 56.36 18.39 15.53
C ILE A 139 57.81 17.98 15.19
N PRO A 140 58.32 18.26 13.98
CA PRO A 140 59.40 19.24 13.90
C PRO A 140 59.26 20.28 12.77
N HIS A 141 59.53 21.51 13.18
CA HIS A 141 60.01 22.71 12.49
C HIS A 141 60.60 22.59 11.06
N ALA A 142 60.14 23.55 10.23
CA ALA A 142 60.91 24.57 9.52
C ALA A 142 61.46 24.34 8.09
N THR A 143 60.99 25.26 7.22
CA THR A 143 61.72 26.03 6.19
C THR A 143 61.37 25.72 4.72
N CYS A 144 60.59 26.65 4.16
CA CYS A 144 60.82 27.43 2.92
C CYS A 144 61.52 26.75 1.74
N GLU A 145 60.88 26.69 0.56
CA GLU A 145 61.10 27.66 -0.52
C GLU A 145 60.06 27.54 -1.66
N GLN A 146 59.86 28.66 -2.33
CA GLN A 146 58.86 28.95 -3.37
C GLN A 146 59.44 28.75 -4.79
N GLN A 147 58.57 28.98 -5.79
CA GLN A 147 58.82 29.44 -7.18
C GLN A 147 59.04 28.36 -8.24
N ASP A 148 58.63 28.52 -9.50
CA ASP A 148 57.57 29.29 -10.17
C ASP A 148 57.47 28.68 -11.59
N THR A 149 56.35 28.94 -12.27
CA THR A 149 55.94 28.56 -13.65
C THR A 149 56.87 29.12 -14.79
N PRO A 150 56.57 29.12 -16.14
CA PRO A 150 55.41 28.67 -16.96
C PRO A 150 55.66 28.12 -18.42
N ALA A 151 54.56 27.68 -19.05
CA ALA A 151 54.07 27.85 -20.46
C ALA A 151 54.79 27.27 -21.72
N HIS A 152 54.02 26.53 -22.55
CA HIS A 152 53.70 26.93 -23.95
C HIS A 152 52.47 26.20 -24.52
N GLU A 153 51.69 26.91 -25.33
CA GLU A 153 50.35 26.66 -25.89
C GLU A 153 50.28 25.88 -27.23
N CYS A 154 49.04 25.50 -27.58
CA CYS A 154 48.36 25.51 -28.91
C CYS A 154 48.07 24.12 -29.54
N GLY A 155 46.85 23.74 -29.98
CA GLY A 155 45.58 24.45 -30.11
C GLY A 155 44.36 23.50 -30.25
N SER A 156 43.14 24.03 -30.09
CA SER A 156 41.83 23.35 -30.17
C SER A 156 41.14 23.58 -31.54
N PRO A 157 39.96 22.97 -31.84
CA PRO A 157 38.68 23.54 -31.35
C PRO A 157 37.56 22.54 -30.95
N ALA A 158 36.88 22.87 -29.83
CA ALA A 158 35.44 22.72 -29.47
C ALA A 158 34.77 21.32 -29.51
N SER A 159 34.09 20.81 -28.47
CA SER A 159 33.06 21.49 -27.64
C SER A 159 32.60 20.71 -26.38
N LEU A 160 32.16 21.49 -25.37
CA LEU A 160 31.43 21.24 -24.11
C LEU A 160 32.22 20.88 -22.82
N PRO A 161 31.96 21.57 -21.68
CA PRO A 161 32.96 21.78 -20.63
C PRO A 161 32.66 21.12 -19.27
N GLU A 162 33.73 20.77 -18.55
CA GLU A 162 33.75 20.54 -17.11
C GLU A 162 33.55 21.84 -16.31
N ASP A 163 32.92 21.78 -15.13
CA ASP A 163 33.49 22.49 -13.97
C ASP A 163 33.11 21.83 -12.63
N GLY A 164 34.04 21.05 -12.06
CA GLY A 164 33.89 20.42 -10.74
C GLY A 164 33.94 21.40 -9.57
N LYS A 165 34.25 22.69 -9.79
CA LYS A 165 34.24 23.71 -8.71
C LYS A 165 32.83 24.21 -8.40
N GLU A 166 31.96 24.37 -9.40
CA GLU A 166 30.57 24.79 -9.17
C GLU A 166 29.76 23.73 -8.42
N ILE A 167 29.97 22.44 -8.72
CA ILE A 167 29.31 21.32 -8.02
C ILE A 167 29.75 21.26 -6.56
N ARG A 168 31.06 21.42 -6.29
CA ARG A 168 31.57 21.46 -4.91
C ARG A 168 31.06 22.69 -4.15
N GLN A 169 30.95 23.84 -4.80
CA GLN A 169 30.39 25.04 -4.18
C GLN A 169 28.88 24.91 -3.92
N ALA A 170 28.14 24.24 -4.79
CA ALA A 170 26.72 23.94 -4.60
C ALA A 170 26.48 22.94 -3.44
N VAL A 171 27.28 21.87 -3.36
CA VAL A 171 27.20 20.88 -2.26
C VAL A 171 27.55 21.51 -0.91
N THR A 172 28.54 22.40 -0.86
CA THR A 172 28.87 23.13 0.38
C THR A 172 27.78 24.10 0.79
N ARG A 173 27.16 24.82 -0.16
CA ARG A 173 26.02 25.72 0.12
C ARG A 173 24.81 24.95 0.67
N ILE A 174 24.53 23.77 0.11
CA ILE A 174 23.44 22.89 0.57
C ILE A 174 23.72 22.37 1.99
N ARG A 175 24.96 21.95 2.31
CA ARG A 175 25.33 21.55 3.68
C ARG A 175 25.21 22.70 4.68
N THR A 176 25.59 23.91 4.32
CA THR A 176 25.44 25.08 5.21
C THR A 176 23.99 25.49 5.43
N LEU A 177 23.11 25.29 4.43
CA LEU A 177 21.67 25.56 4.57
C LEU A 177 21.00 24.55 5.52
N PHE A 178 21.34 23.26 5.42
CA PHE A 178 20.83 22.25 6.34
C PHE A 178 21.38 22.38 7.78
N ALA A 179 22.61 22.87 7.94
CA ALA A 179 23.17 23.18 9.26
C ALA A 179 22.46 24.39 9.91
N ALA A 180 22.18 25.45 9.13
CA ALA A 180 21.45 26.63 9.61
C ALA A 180 19.98 26.31 9.96
N GLU A 181 19.32 25.41 9.23
CA GLU A 181 17.96 24.95 9.53
C GLU A 181 17.89 24.13 10.84
N LYS A 182 18.97 23.41 11.17
CA LYS A 182 19.10 22.67 12.43
C LYS A 182 19.24 23.61 13.64
N GLU A 183 20.00 24.69 13.52
CA GLU A 183 20.13 25.69 14.60
C GLU A 183 18.85 26.52 14.81
N LEU A 184 18.12 26.86 13.74
CA LEU A 184 16.80 27.51 13.83
C LEU A 184 15.75 26.63 14.53
N ARG A 185 15.91 25.30 14.48
CA ARG A 185 15.01 24.35 15.14
C ARG A 185 15.31 24.16 16.63
N GLU A 186 16.55 24.39 17.05
CA GLU A 186 16.96 24.31 18.47
C GLU A 186 16.55 25.56 19.27
N GLU A 187 16.42 26.74 18.65
CA GLU A 187 15.91 27.95 19.33
C GLU A 187 14.40 27.92 19.64
N ALA A 188 13.62 27.06 18.97
CA ALA A 188 12.16 27.06 19.06
C ALA A 188 11.57 26.17 20.19
N ASP A 189 12.38 25.44 20.96
CA ASP A 189 11.85 24.53 22.00
C ASP A 189 12.02 25.11 23.42
N LYS A 190 11.10 26.01 23.79
CA LYS A 190 10.77 26.29 25.19
C LYS A 190 9.27 26.20 25.40
N THR A 191 8.80 25.00 25.67
CA THR A 191 8.07 24.57 26.90
C THR A 191 7.09 23.47 26.53
N ARG A 192 7.45 22.24 26.91
CA ARG A 192 6.44 21.32 27.39
C ARG A 192 7.00 20.46 28.49
N GLU A 193 6.59 20.82 29.71
CA GLU A 193 6.91 20.11 30.94
C GLU A 193 6.54 18.62 30.81
N ASN A 194 7.52 17.77 31.09
CA ASN A 194 7.31 16.39 31.45
C ASN A 194 6.66 16.33 32.84
N LYS A 195 5.37 16.03 32.91
CA LYS A 195 4.73 15.53 34.13
C LYS A 195 4.42 14.03 33.94
N PRO A 196 4.96 13.13 34.78
CA PRO A 196 4.71 11.70 34.65
C PRO A 196 3.30 11.39 35.14
N TYR A 197 2.36 11.14 34.22
CA TYR A 197 1.06 10.59 34.58
C TYR A 197 1.18 9.09 34.81
N LYS A 198 1.03 8.68 36.07
CA LYS A 198 0.69 7.30 36.45
C LYS A 198 -0.68 6.98 35.83
N ILE A 199 -0.67 6.26 34.71
CA ILE A 199 -1.89 5.67 34.15
C ILE A 199 -2.11 4.34 34.87
N LYS A 200 -3.22 4.25 35.60
CA LYS A 200 -3.75 3.01 36.14
C LYS A 200 -4.09 2.08 34.97
N GLU A 201 -3.81 0.79 35.15
CA GLU A 201 -4.14 -0.29 34.22
C GLU A 201 -5.57 -0.16 33.69
N ASN A 202 -5.71 0.27 32.44
CA ASN A 202 -6.91 0.10 31.65
C ASN A 202 -6.51 -0.74 30.45
N LYS A 203 -7.15 -1.90 30.32
CA LYS A 203 -6.97 -2.86 29.24
C LYS A 203 -7.19 -2.18 27.88
N ILE A 204 -6.10 -1.88 27.18
CA ILE A 204 -6.13 -1.61 25.75
C ILE A 204 -5.83 -2.96 25.10
N SER A 205 -6.89 -3.62 24.61
CA SER A 205 -6.78 -4.90 23.91
C SER A 205 -6.24 -4.65 22.50
N SER A 206 -4.98 -5.01 22.26
CA SER A 206 -4.50 -5.33 20.92
C SER A 206 -5.10 -6.68 20.49
N PRO A 207 -5.36 -6.92 19.19
CA PRO A 207 -5.83 -8.23 18.74
C PRO A 207 -4.66 -9.22 18.82
N THR A 208 -4.64 -10.02 19.89
CA THR A 208 -3.86 -11.27 19.97
C THR A 208 -4.54 -12.30 19.07
N PRO A 209 -3.79 -13.12 18.29
CA PRO A 209 -4.38 -14.26 17.58
C PRO A 209 -5.04 -15.20 18.61
N PRO A 210 -6.28 -15.69 18.37
CA PRO A 210 -6.98 -16.44 19.40
C PRO A 210 -6.26 -17.77 19.65
N ALA A 211 -5.75 -17.90 20.87
CA ALA A 211 -5.54 -19.21 21.49
C ALA A 211 -6.91 -19.89 21.60
N GLN A 212 -6.96 -21.17 21.24
CA GLN A 212 -8.15 -22.00 21.33
C GLN A 212 -8.80 -21.90 22.71
N ALA A 213 -10.04 -21.40 22.72
CA ALA A 213 -11.01 -21.63 23.77
C ALA A 213 -12.38 -21.86 23.11
N SER A 214 -12.83 -23.09 23.25
CA SER A 214 -14.13 -23.71 22.98
C SER A 214 -15.39 -22.82 23.04
N GLY A 215 -16.21 -22.94 21.98
CA GLY A 215 -17.66 -22.63 21.90
C GLY A 215 -17.95 -21.14 21.67
N GLU A 216 -18.32 -20.67 20.49
CA GLU A 216 -19.52 -21.05 19.71
C GLU A 216 -19.18 -21.21 18.22
N GLY A 217 -19.72 -22.25 17.59
CA GLY A 217 -19.45 -22.58 16.20
C GLY A 217 -20.04 -21.56 15.23
N GLU A 218 -19.19 -20.67 14.70
CA GLU A 218 -19.30 -20.34 13.28
C GLU A 218 -19.01 -21.64 12.53
N LYS A 219 -20.05 -22.23 11.97
CA LYS A 219 -19.94 -23.48 11.22
C LYS A 219 -18.85 -23.31 10.16
N ASP A 220 -17.89 -24.24 10.12
CA ASP A 220 -16.88 -24.34 9.05
C ASP A 220 -17.51 -24.28 7.62
N GLU A 221 -18.82 -24.57 7.51
CA GLU A 221 -19.64 -24.42 6.31
C GLU A 221 -19.62 -23.01 5.68
N ASP A 222 -19.56 -21.92 6.47
CA ASP A 222 -19.66 -20.56 5.94
C ASP A 222 -18.37 -20.09 5.25
N ARG A 223 -17.20 -20.60 5.67
CA ARG A 223 -15.90 -20.28 5.04
C ARG A 223 -15.76 -20.96 3.68
N ASP A 224 -16.26 -22.20 3.56
CA ASP A 224 -16.22 -22.97 2.32
C ASP A 224 -17.33 -22.61 1.33
N SER A 225 -18.36 -21.90 1.80
CA SER A 225 -19.41 -21.35 0.95
C SER A 225 -18.85 -20.39 -0.11
N LEU A 226 -19.52 -20.30 -1.26
CA LEU A 226 -19.16 -19.32 -2.30
C LEU A 226 -19.12 -17.89 -1.73
N SER A 227 -20.05 -17.56 -0.82
CA SER A 227 -20.10 -16.27 -0.14
C SER A 227 -18.86 -16.01 0.71
N GLY A 228 -18.45 -17.00 1.50
CA GLY A 228 -17.23 -16.94 2.32
C GLY A 228 -15.98 -16.75 1.48
N LYS A 229 -15.87 -17.51 0.39
CA LYS A 229 -14.75 -17.42 -0.55
C LYS A 229 -14.66 -16.06 -1.25
N LEU A 230 -15.79 -15.51 -1.72
CA LEU A 230 -15.82 -14.17 -2.34
C LEU A 230 -15.46 -13.07 -1.34
N LYS A 231 -15.94 -13.19 -0.09
CA LYS A 231 -15.59 -12.25 0.99
C LYS A 231 -14.12 -12.32 1.36
N TYR A 232 -13.54 -13.52 1.45
CA TYR A 232 -12.11 -13.72 1.69
C TYR A 232 -11.25 -13.09 0.60
N LEU A 233 -11.64 -13.26 -0.67
CA LEU A 233 -10.97 -12.62 -1.80
C LEU A 233 -11.21 -11.09 -1.85
N GLY A 234 -12.14 -10.56 -1.06
CA GLY A 234 -12.51 -9.14 -1.02
C GLY A 234 -13.14 -8.66 -2.33
N VAL A 235 -14.00 -9.48 -2.93
CA VAL A 235 -14.79 -9.10 -4.12
C VAL A 235 -15.87 -8.10 -3.71
N ASP A 236 -16.04 -7.02 -4.47
CA ASP A 236 -17.05 -6.00 -4.16
C ASP A 236 -18.48 -6.48 -4.43
N GLU A 237 -19.46 -5.73 -3.90
CA GLU A 237 -20.88 -6.08 -3.97
C GLU A 237 -21.41 -6.15 -5.41
N TYR A 238 -20.87 -5.32 -6.31
CA TYR A 238 -21.29 -5.31 -7.72
C TYR A 238 -20.95 -6.64 -8.40
N TYR A 239 -19.68 -7.06 -8.33
CA TYR A 239 -19.28 -8.35 -8.90
C TYR A 239 -19.90 -9.53 -8.16
N THR A 240 -20.04 -9.45 -6.84
CA THR A 240 -20.71 -10.49 -6.04
C THR A 240 -22.16 -10.71 -6.52
N GLY A 241 -22.93 -9.63 -6.72
CA GLY A 241 -24.30 -9.72 -7.22
C GLY A 241 -24.38 -10.31 -8.63
N TRP A 242 -23.44 -9.94 -9.51
CA TRP A 242 -23.35 -10.53 -10.84
C TRP A 242 -22.97 -11.99 -10.82
N ILE A 243 -22.02 -12.40 -9.98
CA ILE A 243 -21.62 -13.80 -9.84
C ILE A 243 -22.83 -14.67 -9.49
N TYR A 244 -23.64 -14.30 -8.49
CA TYR A 244 -24.84 -15.06 -8.14
C TYR A 244 -25.86 -15.12 -9.28
N ARG A 245 -26.08 -13.99 -9.97
CA ARG A 245 -27.00 -13.94 -11.12
C ARG A 245 -26.52 -14.83 -12.25
N LEU A 246 -25.24 -14.75 -12.60
CA LEU A 246 -24.64 -15.53 -13.67
C LEU A 246 -24.61 -17.02 -13.32
N SER A 247 -24.30 -17.40 -12.07
CA SER A 247 -24.37 -18.79 -11.62
C SER A 247 -25.79 -19.36 -11.73
N ALA A 248 -26.84 -18.55 -11.52
CA ALA A 248 -28.21 -19.00 -11.70
C ALA A 248 -28.61 -19.17 -13.18
N CYS A 249 -28.08 -18.31 -14.06
CA CYS A 249 -28.38 -18.34 -15.49
C CYS A 249 -27.49 -19.32 -16.30
N TYR A 250 -26.28 -19.57 -15.81
CA TYR A 250 -25.26 -20.37 -16.46
C TYR A 250 -24.70 -21.38 -15.45
N PRO A 251 -25.25 -22.61 -15.41
CA PRO A 251 -24.75 -23.67 -14.53
C PRO A 251 -23.25 -23.99 -14.74
N GLU A 252 -22.76 -23.81 -15.98
CA GLU A 252 -21.37 -24.04 -16.37
C GLU A 252 -20.45 -22.84 -16.08
N PHE A 253 -20.95 -21.76 -15.47
CA PHE A 253 -20.13 -20.58 -15.16
C PHE A 253 -18.98 -20.97 -14.21
N PRO A 254 -17.71 -20.91 -14.64
CA PRO A 254 -16.61 -21.56 -13.95
C PRO A 254 -16.06 -20.73 -12.78
N VAL A 255 -16.94 -20.10 -11.99
CA VAL A 255 -16.54 -19.24 -10.87
C VAL A 255 -15.85 -20.01 -9.76
N GLY A 256 -16.31 -21.23 -9.45
CA GLY A 256 -15.69 -22.08 -8.44
C GLY A 256 -14.26 -22.43 -8.79
N LYS A 257 -14.03 -22.85 -10.04
CA LYS A 257 -12.70 -23.13 -10.57
C LYS A 257 -11.81 -21.88 -10.60
N ALA A 258 -12.35 -20.74 -11.03
CA ALA A 258 -11.57 -19.51 -11.06
C ALA A 258 -11.10 -19.07 -9.67
N ILE A 259 -11.94 -19.27 -8.64
CA ILE A 259 -11.58 -19.02 -7.24
C ILE A 259 -10.49 -20.01 -6.78
N GLU A 260 -10.63 -21.29 -7.10
CA GLU A 260 -9.63 -22.31 -6.77
C GLU A 260 -8.27 -22.02 -7.41
N ASP A 261 -8.27 -21.71 -8.71
CA ASP A 261 -7.07 -21.32 -9.46
C ASP A 261 -6.40 -20.09 -8.82
N ILE A 262 -7.17 -19.08 -8.38
CA ILE A 262 -6.62 -17.92 -7.66
C ILE A 262 -5.94 -18.34 -6.37
N LEU A 263 -6.59 -19.19 -5.56
CA LEU A 263 -6.05 -19.65 -4.27
C LEU A 263 -4.80 -20.52 -4.43
N GLN A 264 -4.64 -21.22 -5.57
CA GLN A 264 -3.50 -22.09 -5.86
C GLN A 264 -2.38 -21.42 -6.67
N SER A 265 -2.59 -20.18 -7.13
CA SER A 265 -1.68 -19.51 -8.07
C SER A 265 -0.48 -18.78 -7.46
N ASP A 266 -0.27 -18.89 -6.14
CA ASP A 266 0.76 -18.11 -5.42
C ASP A 266 0.74 -16.61 -5.81
N PHE A 267 -0.47 -16.04 -5.84
CA PHE A 267 -0.77 -14.64 -6.17
C PHE A 267 -0.50 -14.20 -7.62
N HIS A 268 -0.16 -15.11 -8.54
CA HIS A 268 -0.09 -14.79 -9.96
C HIS A 268 -1.47 -14.47 -10.56
N LEU A 269 -2.51 -15.14 -10.07
CA LEU A 269 -3.91 -14.85 -10.39
C LEU A 269 -4.56 -14.11 -9.23
N THR A 270 -5.35 -13.11 -9.57
CA THR A 270 -6.06 -12.25 -8.63
C THR A 270 -7.47 -12.02 -9.13
N LYS A 271 -8.33 -11.48 -8.27
CA LYS A 271 -9.67 -11.05 -8.69
C LYS A 271 -9.64 -10.05 -9.85
N GLY A 272 -8.63 -9.16 -9.89
CA GLY A 272 -8.56 -8.09 -10.89
C GLY A 272 -8.10 -8.57 -12.26
N ASN A 273 -7.11 -9.47 -12.32
CA ASN A 273 -6.55 -9.94 -13.60
C ASN A 273 -7.20 -11.22 -14.14
N TYR A 274 -8.03 -11.91 -13.34
CA TYR A 274 -8.65 -13.17 -13.76
C TYR A 274 -10.15 -13.24 -13.51
N LEU A 275 -10.59 -13.11 -12.24
CA LEU A 275 -12.01 -13.27 -11.90
C LEU A 275 -12.90 -12.20 -12.55
N TYR A 276 -12.52 -10.92 -12.48
CA TYR A 276 -13.31 -9.81 -13.01
C TYR A 276 -13.43 -9.88 -14.54
N PRO A 277 -12.33 -10.09 -15.31
CA PRO A 277 -12.45 -10.32 -16.75
C PRO A 277 -13.36 -11.49 -17.12
N LEU A 278 -13.31 -12.60 -16.36
CA LEU A 278 -14.20 -13.74 -16.57
C LEU A 278 -15.67 -13.36 -16.34
N VAL A 279 -15.95 -12.65 -15.23
CA VAL A 279 -17.31 -12.18 -14.92
C VAL A 279 -17.80 -11.21 -15.99
N GLU A 280 -17.00 -10.24 -16.40
CA GLU A 280 -17.36 -9.26 -17.44
C GLU A 280 -17.70 -9.94 -18.78
N ASN A 281 -16.96 -10.98 -19.16
CA ASN A 281 -17.27 -11.76 -20.36
C ASN A 281 -18.67 -12.39 -20.27
N TYR A 282 -19.01 -12.98 -19.13
CA TYR A 282 -20.32 -13.57 -18.90
C TYR A 282 -21.43 -12.52 -18.72
N ILE A 283 -21.14 -11.34 -18.19
CA ILE A 283 -22.07 -10.20 -18.19
C ILE A 283 -22.40 -9.80 -19.63
N ALA A 284 -21.39 -9.72 -20.51
CA ALA A 284 -21.61 -9.41 -21.92
C ALA A 284 -22.49 -10.48 -22.60
N LYS A 285 -22.23 -11.76 -22.32
CA LYS A 285 -23.07 -12.88 -22.79
C LYS A 285 -24.51 -12.77 -22.27
N TYR A 286 -24.69 -12.53 -20.98
CA TYR A 286 -26.01 -12.32 -20.37
C TYR A 286 -26.77 -11.16 -21.02
N ASN A 287 -26.09 -10.04 -21.24
CA ASN A 287 -26.71 -8.87 -21.86
C ASN A 287 -27.09 -9.12 -23.32
N ALA A 288 -26.38 -9.99 -24.04
CA ALA A 288 -26.73 -10.38 -25.40
C ALA A 288 -27.95 -11.31 -25.43
N GLU A 289 -28.03 -12.28 -24.52
CA GLU A 289 -29.12 -13.28 -24.49
C GLU A 289 -30.39 -12.76 -23.81
N TYR A 290 -30.24 -12.04 -22.70
CA TYR A 290 -31.34 -11.64 -21.82
C TYR A 290 -31.50 -10.13 -21.68
N GLY A 291 -30.56 -9.31 -22.18
CA GLY A 291 -30.54 -7.88 -21.89
C GLY A 291 -31.79 -7.14 -22.36
N GLU A 292 -32.37 -7.49 -23.51
CA GLU A 292 -33.63 -6.89 -23.98
C GLU A 292 -34.82 -7.28 -23.12
N ALA A 293 -35.01 -8.57 -22.86
CA ALA A 293 -36.08 -9.08 -22.00
C ALA A 293 -35.98 -8.53 -20.57
N ASP A 294 -34.76 -8.38 -20.05
CA ASP A 294 -34.51 -7.87 -18.70
C ASP A 294 -34.73 -6.34 -18.62
N ARG A 295 -34.38 -5.59 -19.68
CA ARG A 295 -34.76 -4.17 -19.81
C ARG A 295 -36.28 -4.01 -19.87
N GLN A 296 -36.96 -4.85 -20.66
CA GLN A 296 -38.41 -4.83 -20.78
C GLN A 296 -39.08 -5.16 -19.44
N ARG A 297 -38.67 -6.22 -18.74
CA ARG A 297 -39.17 -6.53 -17.39
C ARG A 297 -39.02 -5.37 -16.42
N ARG A 298 -37.86 -4.70 -16.39
CA ARG A 298 -37.65 -3.53 -15.52
C ARG A 298 -38.55 -2.36 -15.89
N GLN A 299 -38.77 -2.13 -17.17
CA GLN A 299 -39.70 -1.09 -17.64
C GLN A 299 -41.14 -1.42 -17.25
N GLU A 300 -41.57 -2.67 -17.43
CA GLU A 300 -42.90 -3.15 -17.03
C GLU A 300 -43.11 -3.05 -15.52
N GLU A 301 -42.12 -3.45 -14.72
CA GLU A 301 -42.16 -3.32 -13.26
C GLU A 301 -42.21 -1.85 -12.82
N THR A 302 -41.44 -0.98 -13.47
CA THR A 302 -41.49 0.46 -13.23
C THR A 302 -42.87 1.03 -13.55
N MET A 303 -43.47 0.64 -14.68
CA MET A 303 -44.82 1.05 -15.04
C MET A 303 -45.86 0.51 -14.05
N ARG A 304 -45.69 -0.72 -13.57
CA ARG A 304 -46.54 -1.32 -12.54
C ARG A 304 -46.45 -0.56 -11.22
N ASN A 305 -45.24 -0.22 -10.78
CA ASN A 305 -45.01 0.55 -9.56
C ASN A 305 -45.60 1.96 -9.65
N ARG A 306 -45.39 2.65 -10.78
CA ARG A 306 -46.01 3.97 -11.04
C ARG A 306 -47.54 3.90 -11.00
N ARG A 307 -48.14 2.89 -11.63
CA ARG A 307 -49.59 2.67 -11.61
C ARG A 307 -50.11 2.45 -10.18
N LYS A 308 -49.42 1.62 -9.40
CA LYS A 308 -49.75 1.36 -7.99
C LYS A 308 -49.67 2.63 -7.14
N THR A 309 -48.65 3.47 -7.36
CA THR A 309 -48.52 4.76 -6.64
C THR A 309 -49.66 5.71 -7.00
N LEU A 310 -50.02 5.82 -8.29
CA LEU A 310 -51.14 6.66 -8.74
C LEU A 310 -52.48 6.18 -8.15
N GLU A 311 -52.69 4.87 -8.06
CA GLU A 311 -53.86 4.26 -7.42
C GLU A 311 -53.93 4.62 -5.93
N LEU A 312 -52.81 4.50 -5.21
CA LEU A 312 -52.71 4.89 -3.79
C LEU A 312 -52.94 6.39 -3.55
N LEU A 313 -52.61 7.23 -4.52
CA LEU A 313 -52.89 8.67 -4.50
C LEU A 313 -54.35 9.01 -4.87
N GLY A 314 -55.19 8.02 -5.16
CA GLY A 314 -56.60 8.20 -5.51
C GLY A 314 -56.83 8.78 -6.91
N VAL A 315 -55.86 8.64 -7.82
CA VAL A 315 -55.99 9.12 -9.20
C VAL A 315 -56.94 8.21 -9.98
N ALA A 316 -57.94 8.78 -10.65
CA ALA A 316 -58.92 8.02 -11.42
C ALA A 316 -58.28 7.30 -12.62
N VAL A 317 -58.79 6.12 -12.98
CA VAL A 317 -58.21 5.25 -14.03
C VAL A 317 -58.02 5.97 -15.37
N ARG A 318 -58.96 6.85 -15.75
CA ARG A 318 -58.84 7.68 -16.97
C ARG A 318 -57.59 8.56 -16.94
N ASP A 319 -57.35 9.23 -15.81
CA ASP A 319 -56.22 10.14 -15.65
C ASP A 319 -54.90 9.37 -15.50
N GLN A 320 -54.92 8.17 -14.90
CA GLN A 320 -53.75 7.29 -14.86
C GLN A 320 -53.26 6.94 -16.26
N GLN A 321 -54.18 6.62 -17.18
CA GLN A 321 -53.83 6.28 -18.55
C GLN A 321 -53.18 7.47 -19.28
N GLU A 322 -53.73 8.67 -19.08
CA GLU A 322 -53.14 9.91 -19.63
C GLU A 322 -51.75 10.17 -19.05
N ILE A 323 -51.59 10.09 -17.72
CA ILE A 323 -50.31 10.33 -17.04
C ILE A 323 -49.24 9.34 -17.51
N LEU A 324 -49.58 8.06 -17.63
CA LEU A 324 -48.64 7.03 -18.10
C LEU A 324 -48.26 7.22 -19.57
N GLN A 325 -49.18 7.73 -20.40
CA GLN A 325 -48.88 8.07 -21.79
C GLN A 325 -47.94 9.28 -21.88
N LEU A 326 -48.12 10.32 -21.06
CA LEU A 326 -47.18 11.45 -20.98
C LEU A 326 -45.81 11.01 -20.41
N ALA A 327 -45.80 10.02 -19.52
CA ALA A 327 -44.58 9.51 -18.91
C ALA A 327 -43.72 8.64 -19.82
N SER A 328 -44.24 8.17 -20.96
CA SER A 328 -43.41 7.54 -21.98
C SER A 328 -42.44 8.54 -22.63
N VAL A 329 -42.82 9.83 -22.67
CA VAL A 329 -42.01 10.94 -23.18
C VAL A 329 -41.15 11.56 -22.08
N ALA A 330 -41.73 11.79 -20.89
CA ALA A 330 -41.06 12.47 -19.78
C ALA A 330 -41.06 11.64 -18.47
N PRO A 331 -40.37 10.49 -18.40
CA PRO A 331 -40.45 9.55 -17.27
C PRO A 331 -39.91 10.14 -15.95
N MET A 332 -38.83 10.93 -16.00
CA MET A 332 -38.22 11.54 -14.81
C MET A 332 -39.12 12.60 -14.15
N VAL A 333 -39.93 13.28 -14.97
CA VAL A 333 -40.90 14.28 -14.47
C VAL A 333 -42.00 13.60 -13.67
N LEU A 334 -42.48 12.45 -14.15
CA LEU A 334 -43.46 11.66 -13.40
C LEU A 334 -42.89 11.20 -12.06
N ASP A 335 -41.69 10.63 -12.05
CA ASP A 335 -41.08 10.12 -10.81
C ASP A 335 -40.89 11.24 -9.77
N THR A 336 -40.51 12.44 -10.22
CA THR A 336 -40.37 13.62 -9.37
C THR A 336 -41.72 14.11 -8.85
N ALA A 337 -42.72 14.22 -9.73
CA ALA A 337 -44.07 14.63 -9.35
C ALA A 337 -44.71 13.66 -8.36
N LEU A 338 -44.53 12.34 -8.55
CA LEU A 338 -45.01 11.31 -7.63
C LEU A 338 -44.37 11.47 -6.24
N LYS A 339 -43.05 11.66 -6.17
CA LYS A 339 -42.33 11.91 -4.90
C LYS A 339 -42.81 13.18 -4.19
N GLU A 340 -42.98 14.28 -4.93
CA GLU A 340 -43.46 15.55 -4.36
C GLU A 340 -44.91 15.49 -3.86
N THR A 341 -45.72 14.64 -4.49
CA THR A 341 -47.13 14.47 -4.14
C THR A 341 -47.31 13.56 -2.94
N TRP A 342 -46.44 12.57 -2.77
CA TRP A 342 -46.54 11.58 -1.70
C TRP A 342 -46.38 12.22 -0.31
N GLY A 343 -47.41 12.11 0.53
CA GLY A 343 -47.41 12.65 1.91
C GLY A 343 -47.50 14.17 2.03
N ASN A 344 -47.66 14.90 0.91
CA ASN A 344 -47.66 16.36 0.91
C ASN A 344 -49.06 16.96 1.10
N LYS A 345 -49.35 17.43 2.32
CA LYS A 345 -50.66 18.02 2.69
C LYS A 345 -50.97 19.35 1.99
N ARG A 346 -50.01 20.02 1.36
CA ARG A 346 -50.24 21.28 0.63
C ARG A 346 -50.89 21.06 -0.73
N ILE A 347 -50.77 19.86 -1.30
CA ILE A 347 -51.33 19.52 -2.61
C ILE A 347 -52.78 19.05 -2.42
N LYS A 348 -53.74 19.92 -2.76
CA LYS A 348 -55.18 19.64 -2.58
C LYS A 348 -55.74 18.64 -3.60
N SER A 349 -55.12 18.52 -4.77
CA SER A 349 -55.52 17.58 -5.82
C SER A 349 -54.27 16.95 -6.44
N PRO A 350 -53.90 15.74 -5.99
CA PRO A 350 -52.82 14.95 -6.58
C PRO A 350 -52.92 14.85 -8.11
N THR A 351 -54.13 14.54 -8.61
CA THR A 351 -54.41 14.40 -10.04
C THR A 351 -54.08 15.66 -10.84
N ARG A 352 -54.59 16.84 -10.45
CA ARG A 352 -54.32 18.09 -11.18
C ARG A 352 -52.86 18.47 -11.13
N PHE A 353 -52.22 18.30 -9.97
CA PHE A 353 -50.82 18.64 -9.79
C PHE A 353 -49.91 17.82 -10.71
N ILE A 354 -50.09 16.50 -10.73
CA ILE A 354 -49.30 15.60 -11.58
C ILE A 354 -49.57 15.88 -13.06
N LEU A 355 -50.83 15.96 -13.49
CA LEU A 355 -51.17 16.26 -14.88
C LEU A 355 -50.64 17.61 -15.37
N SER A 356 -50.68 18.65 -14.53
CA SER A 356 -50.15 19.97 -14.90
C SER A 356 -48.65 19.91 -15.17
N ARG A 357 -47.88 19.25 -14.30
CA ARG A 357 -46.42 19.05 -14.45
C ARG A 357 -46.11 18.22 -15.69
N MET A 358 -46.84 17.13 -15.90
CA MET A 358 -46.62 16.24 -17.05
C MET A 358 -46.92 16.93 -18.38
N ARG A 359 -48.06 17.63 -18.50
CA ARG A 359 -48.43 18.36 -19.73
C ARG A 359 -47.45 19.48 -20.04
N GLN A 360 -47.02 20.24 -19.04
CA GLN A 360 -46.02 21.29 -19.21
C GLN A 360 -44.69 20.72 -19.73
N ALA A 361 -44.25 19.56 -19.21
CA ALA A 361 -43.00 18.94 -19.61
C ALA A 361 -43.03 18.31 -21.02
N VAL A 362 -44.19 17.88 -21.51
CA VAL A 362 -44.34 17.33 -22.87
C VAL A 362 -44.57 18.44 -23.91
N SER A 363 -45.00 19.63 -23.47
CA SER A 363 -45.25 20.79 -24.33
C SER A 363 -44.02 21.69 -24.53
N ALA A 364 -42.97 21.47 -23.74
CA ALA A 364 -41.68 22.17 -23.78
C ALA A 364 -40.66 21.29 -24.50
#